data_AF-A0A7L4R3N5-F1
#
_entry.id   AF-A0A7L4R3N5-F1
#
_cell.length_a   1.000
_cell.length_b   1.000
_cell.length_c   1.000
_cell.angle_alpha   90.00
_cell.angle_beta   90.00
_cell.angle_gamma   90.00
#
_symmetry.space_group_name_H-M   'P 1'
#
loop_
_entity.id
_entity.type
_entity.pdbx_description
1 polymer ?
#
loop_
_entity_poly.entity_id
_entity_poly.type
_entity_poly.pdbx_seq_one_letter_code
_entity_poly.pdbx_strand_id
1 'polypeptide(L)'
;MENNTFNKIRIAGLVIKEIEDMAPKMYPYVEFVKNEDESEGKYSVTELSGEALEIHEVLLPKYQKWYACVLELLQRYYPEKADEFTTAYENAIPYVTLECKPRVPNSHKMQFEFIKHLTAQKTILSHLFSKIASMEITESEPEAIESTDVEIATEDIPLEMKVLLFGQTIKPVLDEEIKNFRDKLAQKKCTLNEVADLSEEIITSDASDIEQVRSKCDRLVQICQKDELCAENIKQLAPLFNIMSRL
;
A
#
# COMPACT_ATOMS: atom_id res chain seq x y z
N MET A 1 8.32 7.73 -18.60
CA MET A 1 7.30 7.92 -17.54
C MET A 1 7.97 8.23 -16.20
N GLU A 2 7.42 9.13 -15.37
CA GLU A 2 8.02 9.44 -14.06
C GLU A 2 7.92 8.22 -13.10
N ASN A 3 9.05 7.77 -12.54
CA ASN A 3 9.12 6.74 -11.48
C ASN A 3 8.14 6.96 -10.30
N ASN A 4 7.66 8.19 -10.14
CA ASN A 4 6.64 8.58 -9.17
C ASN A 4 5.27 7.93 -9.46
N THR A 5 4.87 7.82 -10.74
CA THR A 5 3.54 7.32 -11.14
C THR A 5 3.35 5.82 -10.84
N PHE A 6 4.33 4.99 -11.20
CA PHE A 6 4.29 3.55 -10.92
C PHE A 6 4.23 3.29 -9.41
N ASN A 7 5.02 4.05 -8.63
CA ASN A 7 5.00 3.98 -7.17
C ASN A 7 3.65 4.40 -6.58
N LYS A 8 3.04 5.48 -7.08
CA LYS A 8 1.70 5.92 -6.64
C LYS A 8 0.64 4.83 -6.85
N ILE A 9 0.68 4.10 -7.96
CA ILE A 9 -0.28 3.01 -8.23
C ILE A 9 -0.01 1.80 -7.34
N ARG A 10 1.27 1.46 -7.11
CA ARG A 10 1.63 0.40 -6.18
C ARG A 10 1.17 0.71 -4.76
N ILE A 11 1.35 1.95 -4.30
CA ILE A 11 0.85 2.43 -3.00
C ILE A 11 -0.67 2.35 -2.95
N ALA A 12 -1.38 2.79 -4.00
CA ALA A 12 -2.83 2.63 -4.08
C ALA A 12 -3.26 1.15 -3.97
N GLY A 13 -2.50 0.24 -4.56
CA GLY A 13 -2.71 -1.21 -4.46
C GLY A 13 -2.44 -1.80 -3.07
N LEU A 14 -1.63 -1.14 -2.23
CA LEU A 14 -1.38 -1.54 -0.85
C LEU A 14 -2.47 -1.01 0.08
N VAL A 15 -2.80 0.28 -0.05
CA VAL A 15 -3.83 0.94 0.75
C VAL A 15 -5.19 0.27 0.56
N ILE A 16 -5.53 -0.17 -0.66
CA ILE A 16 -6.78 -0.90 -0.89
C ILE A 16 -6.84 -2.25 -0.18
N LYS A 17 -5.71 -2.94 0.02
CA LYS A 17 -5.65 -4.18 0.81
C LYS A 17 -5.85 -3.91 2.29
N GLU A 18 -5.27 -2.83 2.81
CA GLU A 18 -5.51 -2.43 4.20
C GLU A 18 -7.00 -2.07 4.42
N ILE A 19 -7.64 -1.41 3.46
CA ILE A 19 -9.08 -1.13 3.51
C ILE A 19 -9.88 -2.44 3.49
N GLU A 20 -9.51 -3.38 2.61
CA GLU A 20 -10.12 -4.72 2.51
C GLU A 20 -9.98 -5.53 3.81
N ASP A 21 -8.88 -5.37 4.54
CA ASP A 21 -8.63 -6.05 5.82
C ASP A 21 -9.29 -5.36 7.02
N MET A 22 -9.38 -4.03 7.03
CA MET A 22 -9.94 -3.25 8.14
C MET A 22 -11.47 -3.21 8.11
N ALA A 23 -12.08 -2.97 6.94
CA ALA A 23 -13.51 -2.75 6.86
C ALA A 23 -14.37 -3.91 7.40
N PRO A 24 -14.05 -5.20 7.13
CA PRO A 24 -14.73 -6.34 7.74
C PRO A 24 -14.80 -6.33 9.26
N LYS A 25 -13.82 -5.73 9.94
CA LYS A 25 -13.72 -5.73 11.41
C LYS A 25 -14.71 -4.77 12.07
N MET A 26 -15.21 -3.78 11.33
CA MET A 26 -16.22 -2.83 11.82
C MET A 26 -17.63 -3.45 11.86
N TYR A 27 -18.01 -4.23 10.84
CA TYR A 27 -19.38 -4.73 10.66
C TYR A 27 -19.94 -5.61 11.79
N PRO A 28 -19.17 -6.44 12.50
CA PRO A 28 -19.66 -7.20 13.64
C PRO A 28 -20.25 -6.33 14.76
N TYR A 29 -19.83 -5.07 14.86
CA TYR A 29 -20.26 -4.12 15.87
C TYR A 29 -21.39 -3.19 15.38
N VAL A 30 -21.83 -3.33 14.14
CA VAL A 30 -22.90 -2.51 13.57
C VAL A 30 -24.24 -2.96 14.14
N GLU A 31 -24.90 -2.04 14.83
CA GLU A 31 -26.24 -2.21 15.36
C GLU A 31 -27.28 -1.48 14.51
N PHE A 32 -28.54 -1.89 14.64
CA PHE A 32 -29.63 -1.39 13.82
C PHE A 32 -30.80 -0.93 14.68
N VAL A 33 -31.37 0.21 14.33
CA VAL A 33 -32.61 0.73 14.91
C VAL A 33 -33.68 0.71 13.85
N LYS A 34 -34.88 0.23 14.21
CA LYS A 34 -36.03 0.27 13.28
C LYS A 34 -36.54 1.71 13.21
N ASN A 35 -36.68 2.24 11.99
CA ASN A 35 -37.21 3.58 11.80
C ASN A 35 -38.71 3.60 12.07
N GLU A 36 -39.19 4.66 12.74
CA GLU A 36 -40.63 4.88 12.95
C GLU A 36 -41.31 5.29 11.63
N ASP A 37 -40.60 6.04 10.79
CA ASP A 37 -41.02 6.41 9.44
C ASP A 37 -40.28 5.56 8.40
N GLU A 38 -41.01 4.65 7.73
CA GLU A 38 -40.45 3.76 6.71
C GLU A 38 -40.09 4.48 5.39
N SER A 39 -40.48 5.77 5.23
CA SER A 39 -40.11 6.56 4.06
C SER A 39 -38.61 6.84 3.96
N GLU A 40 -37.89 6.77 5.09
CA GLU A 40 -36.43 6.92 5.16
C GLU A 40 -35.68 5.59 5.14
N GLY A 41 -36.36 4.47 4.88
CA GLY A 41 -35.83 3.12 5.00
C GLY A 41 -36.34 2.42 6.26
N LYS A 42 -36.27 1.08 6.30
CA LYS A 42 -36.84 0.30 7.43
C LYS A 42 -35.96 0.32 8.68
N TYR A 43 -34.66 0.45 8.50
CA TYR A 43 -33.68 0.47 9.58
C TYR A 43 -32.64 1.56 9.31
N SER A 44 -32.15 2.15 10.39
CA SER A 44 -30.97 3.01 10.44
C SER A 44 -29.86 2.29 11.22
N VAL A 45 -28.62 2.72 10.98
CA VAL A 45 -27.46 2.23 11.73
C VAL A 45 -27.26 3.12 12.94
N THR A 46 -27.05 2.52 14.11
CA THR A 46 -26.71 3.27 15.33
C THR A 46 -25.31 3.84 15.26
N GLU A 47 -25.06 4.93 16.00
CA GLU A 47 -23.72 5.48 16.13
C GLU A 47 -22.74 4.42 16.65
N LEU A 48 -21.56 4.36 16.03
CA LEU A 48 -20.51 3.44 16.44
C LEU A 48 -19.93 3.84 17.79
N SER A 49 -19.50 2.85 18.56
CA SER A 49 -18.80 3.06 19.83
C SER A 49 -17.69 2.02 20.02
N GLY A 50 -16.75 2.30 20.93
CA GLY A 50 -15.65 1.41 21.25
C GLY A 50 -14.76 1.08 20.04
N GLU A 51 -14.37 -0.18 19.90
CA GLU A 51 -13.48 -0.68 18.85
C GLU A 51 -13.98 -0.36 17.43
N ALA A 52 -15.29 -0.38 17.22
CA ALA A 52 -15.89 -0.08 15.92
C ALA A 52 -15.66 1.37 15.49
N LEU A 53 -15.76 2.30 16.46
CA LEU A 53 -15.52 3.71 16.22
C LEU A 53 -14.05 3.96 15.89
N GLU A 54 -13.13 3.35 16.64
CA GLU A 54 -11.68 3.45 16.39
C GLU A 54 -11.31 2.94 14.97
N ILE A 55 -11.89 1.81 14.55
CA ILE A 55 -11.70 1.29 13.19
C ILE A 55 -12.26 2.27 12.16
N HIS A 56 -13.47 2.80 12.39
CA HIS A 56 -14.13 3.71 11.47
C HIS A 56 -13.38 5.04 11.30
N GLU A 57 -12.86 5.61 12.39
CA GLU A 57 -12.05 6.85 12.40
C GLU A 57 -10.77 6.72 11.56
N VAL A 58 -10.19 5.52 11.48
CA VAL A 58 -9.03 5.25 10.62
C VAL A 58 -9.46 4.93 9.18
N LEU A 59 -10.51 4.13 9.02
CA LEU A 59 -10.96 3.61 7.73
C LEU A 59 -11.50 4.70 6.82
N LEU A 60 -12.42 5.54 7.30
CA LEU A 60 -13.12 6.54 6.49
C LEU A 60 -12.15 7.54 5.82
N PRO A 61 -11.27 8.26 6.55
CA PRO A 61 -10.35 9.19 5.91
C PRO A 61 -9.35 8.49 5.01
N LYS A 62 -8.93 7.26 5.34
CA LYS A 62 -8.04 6.47 4.49
C LYS A 62 -8.72 6.14 3.16
N TYR A 63 -9.98 5.71 3.20
CA TYR A 63 -10.72 5.35 2.00
C TYR A 63 -11.00 6.55 1.10
N GLN A 64 -11.36 7.71 1.68
CA GLN A 64 -11.56 8.96 0.94
C GLN A 64 -10.27 9.46 0.27
N LYS A 65 -9.15 9.48 1.00
CA LYS A 65 -7.85 9.87 0.44
C LYS A 65 -7.42 8.93 -0.66
N TRP A 66 -7.55 7.62 -0.44
CA TRP A 66 -7.25 6.61 -1.44
C TRP A 66 -8.06 6.83 -2.72
N TYR A 67 -9.38 7.03 -2.61
CA TYR A 67 -10.24 7.30 -3.75
C TYR A 67 -9.76 8.51 -4.56
N ALA A 68 -9.49 9.64 -3.90
CA ALA A 68 -9.00 10.84 -4.57
C ALA A 68 -7.69 10.59 -5.34
N CYS A 69 -6.73 9.91 -4.71
CA CYS A 69 -5.46 9.57 -5.34
C CYS A 69 -5.63 8.63 -6.55
N VAL A 70 -6.49 7.62 -6.46
CA VAL A 70 -6.72 6.69 -7.59
C VAL A 70 -7.49 7.38 -8.71
N LEU A 71 -8.45 8.24 -8.39
CA LEU A 71 -9.19 9.00 -9.39
C LEU A 71 -8.26 9.90 -10.20
N GLU A 72 -7.34 10.61 -9.55
CA GLU A 72 -6.32 11.43 -10.22
C GLU A 72 -5.49 10.59 -11.22
N LEU A 73 -5.04 9.40 -10.79
CA LEU A 73 -4.28 8.49 -11.64
C LEU A 73 -5.12 7.95 -12.81
N LEU A 74 -6.38 7.61 -12.59
CA LEU A 74 -7.30 7.18 -13.64
C LEU A 74 -7.56 8.30 -14.63
N GLN A 75 -7.86 9.52 -14.19
CA GLN A 75 -8.08 10.65 -15.08
C GLN A 75 -6.88 10.94 -15.98
N ARG A 76 -5.66 10.71 -15.47
CA ARG A 76 -4.43 10.94 -16.22
C ARG A 76 -4.06 9.81 -17.19
N TYR A 77 -4.26 8.56 -16.81
CA TYR A 77 -3.70 7.41 -17.54
C TYR A 77 -4.73 6.38 -18.02
N TYR A 78 -5.94 6.40 -17.46
CA TYR A 78 -7.03 5.52 -17.84
C TYR A 78 -8.41 6.21 -17.74
N PRO A 79 -8.61 7.36 -18.41
CA PRO A 79 -9.78 8.23 -18.21
C PRO A 79 -11.09 7.53 -18.57
N GLU A 80 -11.08 6.60 -19.52
CA GLU A 80 -12.24 5.82 -19.92
C GLU A 80 -12.83 4.91 -18.81
N LYS A 81 -12.10 4.75 -17.69
CA LYS A 81 -12.55 4.01 -16.50
C LYS A 81 -12.82 4.90 -15.28
N ALA A 82 -12.59 6.21 -15.37
CA ALA A 82 -12.78 7.12 -14.24
C ALA A 82 -14.25 7.13 -13.76
N ASP A 83 -15.21 7.24 -14.67
CA ASP A 83 -16.64 7.27 -14.33
C ASP A 83 -17.12 5.96 -13.69
N GLU A 84 -16.64 4.81 -14.20
CA GLU A 84 -16.94 3.49 -13.65
C GLU A 84 -16.37 3.35 -12.23
N PHE A 85 -15.15 3.84 -12.01
CA PHE A 85 -14.50 3.86 -10.70
C PHE A 85 -15.23 4.76 -9.70
N THR A 86 -15.59 5.98 -10.10
CA THR A 86 -16.38 6.92 -9.29
C THR A 86 -17.74 6.32 -8.92
N THR A 87 -18.46 5.75 -9.89
CA THR A 87 -19.74 5.09 -9.63
C THR A 87 -19.57 3.94 -8.62
N ALA A 88 -18.51 3.14 -8.74
CA ALA A 88 -18.24 2.07 -7.80
C ALA A 88 -17.91 2.60 -6.39
N TYR A 89 -17.21 3.72 -6.28
CA TYR A 89 -16.92 4.40 -5.01
C TYR A 89 -18.19 4.98 -4.37
N GLU A 90 -19.01 5.69 -5.13
CA GLU A 90 -20.27 6.28 -4.66
C GLU A 90 -21.26 5.23 -4.15
N ASN A 91 -21.23 4.03 -4.74
CA ASN A 91 -22.02 2.91 -4.23
C ASN A 91 -21.41 2.25 -2.98
N ALA A 92 -20.10 2.36 -2.76
CA ALA A 92 -19.41 1.77 -1.62
C ALA A 92 -19.42 2.67 -0.37
N ILE A 93 -19.27 3.98 -0.56
CA ILE A 93 -19.07 4.95 0.52
C ILE A 93 -20.19 4.94 1.58
N PRO A 94 -21.49 4.71 1.26
CA PRO A 94 -22.54 4.68 2.28
C PRO A 94 -22.40 3.51 3.27
N TYR A 95 -21.67 2.46 2.91
CA TYR A 95 -21.39 1.34 3.80
C TYR A 95 -20.19 1.60 4.72
N VAL A 96 -19.35 2.58 4.37
CA VAL A 96 -18.26 3.05 5.23
C VAL A 96 -18.76 4.17 6.13
N THR A 97 -19.49 5.17 5.59
CA THR A 97 -20.08 6.27 6.37
C THR A 97 -21.29 5.84 7.20
N LEU A 98 -21.80 4.61 6.98
CA LEU A 98 -22.99 4.05 7.61
C LEU A 98 -24.29 4.81 7.32
N GLU A 99 -24.29 5.67 6.29
CA GLU A 99 -25.47 6.40 5.81
C GLU A 99 -26.42 5.52 4.96
N CYS A 100 -26.11 4.23 4.82
CA CYS A 100 -26.96 3.29 4.12
C CYS A 100 -28.32 3.12 4.82
N LYS A 101 -29.36 2.83 4.01
CA LYS A 101 -30.75 2.65 4.47
C LYS A 101 -31.17 1.18 4.32
N PRO A 102 -30.69 0.28 5.20
CA PRO A 102 -30.89 -1.15 5.04
C PRO A 102 -32.38 -1.53 5.19
N ARG A 103 -32.83 -2.42 4.31
CA ARG A 103 -34.18 -3.03 4.40
C ARG A 103 -34.28 -4.11 5.47
N VAL A 104 -33.14 -4.65 5.88
CA VAL A 104 -33.00 -5.75 6.85
C VAL A 104 -31.81 -5.45 7.77
N PRO A 105 -31.90 -5.73 9.09
CA PRO A 105 -30.82 -5.47 10.03
C PRO A 105 -29.76 -6.56 9.92
N ASN A 106 -28.93 -6.49 8.87
CA ASN A 106 -27.97 -7.53 8.53
C ASN A 106 -26.62 -6.91 8.16
N SER A 107 -25.72 -6.88 9.14
CA SER A 107 -24.36 -6.37 8.98
C SER A 107 -23.52 -7.17 7.99
N HIS A 108 -23.70 -8.49 7.90
CA HIS A 108 -23.04 -9.33 6.90
C HIS A 108 -23.46 -8.94 5.47
N LYS A 109 -24.72 -8.55 5.28
CA LYS A 109 -25.20 -8.05 3.98
C LYS A 109 -24.58 -6.70 3.64
N MET A 110 -24.44 -5.79 4.61
CA MET A 110 -23.74 -4.52 4.40
C MET A 110 -22.28 -4.73 4.03
N GLN A 111 -21.58 -5.59 4.79
CA GLN A 111 -20.22 -5.99 4.50
C GLN A 111 -20.09 -6.55 3.08
N PHE A 112 -20.99 -7.44 2.69
CA PHE A 112 -20.99 -8.01 1.35
C PHE A 112 -21.14 -6.95 0.25
N GLU A 113 -22.10 -6.03 0.37
CA GLU A 113 -22.29 -4.97 -0.63
C GLU A 113 -21.08 -4.03 -0.70
N PHE A 114 -20.49 -3.67 0.44
CA PHE A 114 -19.23 -2.92 0.45
C PHE A 114 -18.12 -3.64 -0.30
N ILE A 115 -17.85 -4.91 0.04
CA ILE A 115 -16.77 -5.71 -0.58
C ILE A 115 -17.00 -5.89 -2.09
N LYS A 116 -18.26 -6.07 -2.52
CA LYS A 116 -18.62 -6.13 -3.94
C LYS A 116 -18.22 -4.85 -4.69
N HIS A 117 -18.54 -3.68 -4.15
CA HIS A 117 -18.18 -2.41 -4.79
C HIS A 117 -16.68 -2.12 -4.70
N LEU A 118 -16.04 -2.47 -3.58
CA LEU A 118 -14.58 -2.39 -3.41
C LEU A 118 -13.84 -3.27 -4.43
N THR A 119 -14.37 -4.46 -4.72
CA THR A 119 -13.81 -5.39 -5.71
C THR A 119 -13.86 -4.80 -7.12
N ALA A 120 -14.93 -4.09 -7.49
CA ALA A 120 -15.01 -3.39 -8.77
C ALA A 120 -13.93 -2.31 -8.88
N GLN A 121 -13.73 -1.52 -7.83
CA GLN A 121 -12.68 -0.50 -7.78
C GLN A 121 -11.27 -1.12 -7.87
N LYS A 122 -11.01 -2.21 -7.16
CA LYS A 122 -9.75 -2.99 -7.20
C LYS A 122 -9.46 -3.57 -8.58
N THR A 123 -10.48 -4.02 -9.28
CA THR A 123 -10.35 -4.54 -10.65
C THR A 123 -9.91 -3.42 -11.61
N ILE A 124 -10.52 -2.24 -11.51
CA ILE A 124 -10.14 -1.07 -12.31
C ILE A 124 -8.70 -0.63 -12.01
N LEU A 125 -8.34 -0.55 -10.72
CA LEU A 125 -6.98 -0.24 -10.30
C LEU A 125 -5.95 -1.27 -10.81
N SER A 126 -6.30 -2.56 -10.82
CA SER A 126 -5.43 -3.61 -11.35
C SER A 126 -5.23 -3.47 -12.86
N HIS A 127 -6.26 -3.09 -13.60
CA HIS A 127 -6.13 -2.79 -15.03
C HIS A 127 -5.28 -1.53 -15.28
N LEU A 128 -5.44 -0.49 -14.47
CA LEU A 128 -4.58 0.70 -14.51
C LEU A 128 -3.11 0.32 -14.30
N PHE A 129 -2.82 -0.53 -13.31
CA PHE A 129 -1.48 -1.06 -13.07
C PHE A 129 -0.92 -1.80 -14.30
N SER A 130 -1.69 -2.73 -14.89
CA SER A 130 -1.27 -3.44 -16.10
C SER A 130 -1.01 -2.52 -17.28
N LYS A 131 -1.84 -1.48 -17.47
CA LYS A 131 -1.70 -0.50 -18.55
C LYS A 131 -0.42 0.34 -18.41
N ILE A 132 -0.06 0.68 -17.17
CA ILE A 132 1.16 1.46 -16.91
C ILE A 132 2.41 0.59 -16.96
N ALA A 133 2.34 -0.65 -16.46
CA ALA A 133 3.43 -1.62 -16.60
C ALA A 133 3.73 -1.95 -18.07
N SER A 134 2.72 -2.00 -18.95
CA SER A 134 2.93 -2.23 -20.39
C SER A 134 3.51 -1.01 -21.13
N MET A 135 3.23 0.20 -20.65
CA MET A 135 3.87 1.43 -21.14
C MET A 135 5.36 1.50 -20.75
N GLU A 136 5.76 1.01 -19.58
CA GLU A 136 7.19 0.92 -19.19
C GLU A 136 8.00 0.00 -20.12
N ILE A 137 7.38 -1.03 -20.71
CA ILE A 137 8.06 -1.97 -21.62
C ILE A 137 8.27 -1.35 -23.01
N THR A 138 7.46 -0.36 -23.41
CA THR A 138 7.50 0.26 -24.74
C THR A 138 8.36 1.52 -24.83
N GLU A 139 8.80 2.11 -23.72
CA GLU A 139 9.70 3.28 -23.68
C GLU A 139 11.20 2.94 -23.92
N SER A 140 11.54 1.70 -24.33
CA SER A 140 12.91 1.27 -24.63
C SER A 140 13.24 1.22 -26.14
N GLU A 141 12.83 2.23 -26.92
CA GLU A 141 13.54 2.71 -28.12
C GLU A 141 13.12 4.17 -28.42
N PRO A 142 14.04 5.03 -28.91
CA PRO A 142 13.94 6.47 -28.69
C PRO A 142 13.26 7.19 -29.86
N GLU A 143 12.54 8.27 -29.57
CA GLU A 143 12.58 9.45 -30.44
C GLU A 143 12.17 10.73 -29.71
N ALA A 144 12.87 11.79 -30.08
CA ALA A 144 12.99 13.07 -29.39
C ALA A 144 11.72 13.91 -29.48
N ILE A 145 11.30 14.50 -28.36
CA ILE A 145 10.55 15.77 -28.35
C ILE A 145 11.03 16.63 -27.18
N GLU A 146 11.30 17.89 -27.50
CA GLU A 146 11.97 18.92 -26.71
C GLU A 146 11.30 19.22 -25.36
N SER A 147 12.12 19.29 -24.32
CA SER A 147 11.79 19.66 -22.96
C SER A 147 11.44 21.15 -22.87
N THR A 148 10.25 21.46 -22.36
CA THR A 148 9.97 22.77 -21.78
C THR A 148 10.07 22.62 -20.26
N ASP A 149 10.97 23.40 -19.66
CA ASP A 149 11.27 23.40 -18.23
C ASP A 149 10.01 23.63 -17.39
N VAL A 150 9.68 22.66 -16.54
CA VAL A 150 8.82 22.86 -15.37
C VAL A 150 9.65 22.48 -14.16
N GLU A 151 10.03 23.48 -13.38
CA GLU A 151 10.62 23.30 -12.06
C GLU A 151 9.66 22.44 -11.21
N ILE A 152 10.05 21.18 -10.97
CA ILE A 152 9.31 20.26 -10.11
C ILE A 152 9.63 20.65 -8.66
N ALA A 153 8.63 21.20 -7.96
CA ALA A 153 8.68 21.30 -6.51
C ALA A 153 8.80 19.89 -5.91
N THR A 154 9.95 19.60 -5.29
CA THR A 154 10.20 18.41 -4.48
C THR A 154 9.34 18.49 -3.21
N GLU A 155 8.10 18.04 -3.28
CA GLU A 155 7.32 17.81 -2.06
C GLU A 155 7.74 16.47 -1.43
N ASP A 156 8.47 16.57 -0.32
CA ASP A 156 8.89 15.45 0.51
C ASP A 156 7.66 14.70 1.06
N ILE A 157 7.66 13.37 0.94
CA ILE A 157 6.65 12.50 1.57
C ILE A 157 6.72 12.72 3.10
N PRO A 158 5.59 12.99 3.78
CA PRO A 158 5.57 13.17 5.23
C PRO A 158 6.23 11.99 5.97
N LEU A 159 7.00 12.29 7.02
CA LEU A 159 7.81 11.31 7.74
C LEU A 159 6.97 10.15 8.29
N GLU A 160 5.76 10.46 8.78
CA GLU A 160 4.82 9.47 9.31
C GLU A 160 4.37 8.48 8.24
N MET A 161 4.17 8.96 7.00
CA MET A 161 3.84 8.10 5.86
C MET A 161 5.04 7.26 5.42
N LYS A 162 6.27 7.80 5.45
CA LYS A 162 7.49 7.04 5.15
C LYS A 162 7.70 5.90 6.14
N VAL A 163 7.53 6.18 7.44
CA VAL A 163 7.62 5.19 8.52
C VAL A 163 6.58 4.09 8.35
N LEU A 164 5.32 4.45 8.07
CA LEU A 164 4.25 3.48 7.89
C LEU A 164 4.48 2.61 6.64
N LEU A 165 4.87 3.22 5.51
CA LEU A 165 5.23 2.50 4.28
C LEU A 165 6.39 1.55 4.53
N PHE A 166 7.46 2.02 5.17
CA PHE A 166 8.61 1.19 5.45
C PHE A 166 8.22 0.01 6.35
N GLY A 167 7.58 0.25 7.49
CA GLY A 167 7.29 -0.79 8.46
C GLY A 167 6.27 -1.83 8.00
N GLN A 168 5.27 -1.43 7.22
CA GLN A 168 4.24 -2.37 6.77
C GLN A 168 4.61 -3.10 5.48
N THR A 169 5.46 -2.52 4.63
CA THR A 169 5.61 -3.01 3.25
C THR A 169 7.04 -3.36 2.87
N ILE A 170 8.04 -2.60 3.34
CA ILE A 170 9.43 -2.82 2.96
C ILE A 170 10.16 -3.66 4.00
N LYS A 171 9.94 -3.39 5.29
CA LYS A 171 10.58 -4.12 6.39
C LYS A 171 10.30 -5.63 6.36
N PRO A 172 9.06 -6.12 6.15
CA PRO A 172 8.82 -7.57 6.12
C PRO A 172 9.56 -8.26 4.96
N VAL A 173 9.60 -7.62 3.78
CA VAL A 173 10.29 -8.15 2.60
C VAL A 173 11.80 -8.08 2.78
N LEU A 174 12.31 -6.98 3.35
CA LEU A 174 13.72 -6.83 3.70
C LEU A 174 14.14 -7.93 4.68
N ASP A 175 13.36 -8.20 5.72
CA ASP A 175 13.67 -9.20 6.72
C ASP A 175 13.72 -10.60 6.13
N GLU A 176 12.75 -10.93 5.28
CA GLU A 176 12.71 -12.21 4.58
C GLU A 176 13.92 -12.38 3.64
N GLU A 177 14.24 -11.36 2.84
CA GLU A 177 15.37 -11.41 1.91
C GLU A 177 16.73 -11.41 2.62
N ILE A 178 16.88 -10.68 3.73
CA ILE A 178 18.08 -10.70 4.57
C ILE A 178 18.24 -12.08 5.23
N LYS A 179 17.15 -12.70 5.69
CA LYS A 179 17.17 -14.06 6.21
C LYS A 179 17.56 -15.08 5.13
N ASN A 180 16.96 -15.00 3.95
CA ASN A 180 17.28 -15.85 2.80
C ASN A 180 18.75 -15.69 2.38
N PHE A 181 19.25 -14.46 2.35
CA PHE A 181 20.63 -14.13 2.08
C PHE A 181 21.58 -14.76 3.12
N ARG A 182 21.29 -14.61 4.42
CA ARG A 182 22.06 -15.22 5.51
C ARG A 182 22.09 -16.74 5.39
N ASP A 183 20.94 -17.37 5.19
CA ASP A 183 20.82 -18.82 5.14
C ASP A 183 21.57 -19.39 3.90
N LYS A 184 21.52 -18.69 2.76
CA LYS A 184 22.32 -19.02 1.57
C LYS A 184 23.83 -18.96 1.85
N LEU A 185 24.30 -17.95 2.57
CA LEU A 185 25.72 -17.80 2.90
C LEU A 185 26.20 -18.85 3.90
N ALA A 186 25.37 -19.20 4.89
CA ALA A 186 25.66 -20.26 5.85
C ALA A 186 25.82 -21.62 5.14
N GLN A 187 24.93 -21.94 4.19
CA GLN A 187 25.01 -23.18 3.40
C GLN A 187 26.27 -23.24 2.52
N LYS A 188 26.72 -22.09 2.00
CA LYS A 188 27.91 -21.98 1.14
C LYS A 188 29.23 -21.84 1.93
N LYS A 189 29.20 -21.97 3.27
CA LYS A 189 30.37 -21.85 4.17
C LYS A 189 31.13 -20.53 4.05
N CYS A 190 30.42 -19.41 3.86
CA CYS A 190 31.04 -18.09 3.98
C CYS A 190 31.55 -17.88 5.41
N THR A 191 32.76 -17.35 5.58
CA THR A 191 33.47 -17.25 6.87
C THR A 191 33.26 -15.92 7.61
N LEU A 192 32.38 -15.05 7.11
CA LEU A 192 32.12 -13.74 7.72
C LEU A 192 31.06 -13.84 8.84
N ASN A 193 31.50 -14.16 10.06
CA ASN A 193 30.62 -14.19 11.24
C ASN A 193 29.88 -12.85 11.46
N GLU A 194 30.53 -11.72 11.14
CA GLU A 194 29.97 -10.37 11.24
C GLU A 194 28.71 -10.18 10.35
N VAL A 195 28.56 -10.95 9.26
CA VAL A 195 27.39 -10.87 8.37
C VAL A 195 26.16 -11.47 9.03
N ALA A 196 26.32 -12.55 9.79
CA ALA A 196 25.20 -13.20 10.48
C ALA A 196 24.65 -12.30 11.59
N ASP A 197 25.55 -11.72 12.40
CA ASP A 197 25.21 -10.82 13.49
C ASP A 197 24.51 -9.55 12.95
N LEU A 198 25.09 -8.92 11.92
CA LEU A 198 24.53 -7.71 11.34
C LEU A 198 23.19 -7.97 10.62
N SER A 199 23.01 -9.14 10.02
CA SER A 199 21.72 -9.54 9.43
C SER A 199 20.64 -9.67 10.50
N GLU A 200 20.95 -10.26 11.65
CA GLU A 200 20.02 -10.36 12.77
C GLU A 200 19.71 -8.98 13.38
N GLU A 201 20.71 -8.10 13.47
CA GLU A 201 20.52 -6.72 13.90
C GLU A 201 19.58 -5.94 12.96
N ILE A 202 19.61 -6.19 11.64
CA ILE A 202 18.68 -5.57 10.67
C ILE A 202 17.27 -6.11 10.88
N ILE A 203 17.11 -7.43 11.01
CA ILE A 203 15.81 -8.08 11.20
C ILE A 203 15.14 -7.60 12.49
N THR A 204 15.90 -7.47 13.58
CA THR A 204 15.39 -7.07 14.90
C THR A 204 15.28 -5.55 15.08
N SER A 205 15.73 -4.75 14.11
CA SER A 205 15.62 -3.29 14.19
C SER A 205 14.17 -2.82 14.18
N ASP A 206 13.90 -1.75 14.92
CA ASP A 206 12.61 -1.08 14.90
C ASP A 206 12.35 -0.53 13.50
N ALA A 207 11.18 -0.85 12.95
CA ALA A 207 10.74 -0.38 11.66
C ALA A 207 10.41 1.13 11.67
N SER A 208 10.27 1.75 12.84
CA SER A 208 10.08 3.19 12.94
C SER A 208 11.34 3.99 12.62
N ASP A 209 12.54 3.38 12.71
CA ASP A 209 13.83 4.04 12.52
C ASP A 209 14.49 3.63 11.18
N ILE A 210 13.97 4.18 10.08
CA ILE A 210 14.40 3.86 8.72
C ILE A 210 15.91 4.13 8.52
N GLU A 211 16.41 5.24 9.06
CA GLU A 211 17.82 5.64 8.90
C GLU A 211 18.76 4.67 9.62
N GLN A 212 18.36 4.18 10.81
CA GLN A 212 19.13 3.15 11.49
C GLN A 212 19.18 1.85 10.69
N VAL A 213 18.05 1.42 10.10
CA VAL A 213 18.02 0.20 9.27
C VAL A 213 18.86 0.40 8.01
N ARG A 214 18.77 1.55 7.34
CA ARG A 214 19.60 1.88 6.16
C ARG A 214 21.09 1.82 6.50
N SER A 215 21.50 2.46 7.59
CA SER A 215 22.90 2.47 8.03
C SER A 215 23.44 1.05 8.26
N LYS A 216 22.63 0.15 8.83
CA LYS A 216 22.99 -1.26 9.00
C LYS A 216 23.08 -2.00 7.66
N CYS A 217 22.17 -1.75 6.71
CA CYS A 217 22.25 -2.31 5.36
C CYS A 217 23.51 -1.85 4.61
N ASP A 218 23.89 -0.57 4.71
CA ASP A 218 25.11 -0.05 4.09
C ASP A 218 26.37 -0.70 4.68
N ARG A 219 26.39 -0.89 6.01
CA ARG A 219 27.46 -1.64 6.68
C ARG A 219 27.52 -3.09 6.21
N LEU A 220 26.37 -3.74 5.99
CA LEU A 220 26.30 -5.10 5.48
C LEU A 220 26.90 -5.20 4.07
N VAL A 221 26.61 -4.23 3.20
CA VAL A 221 27.21 -4.11 1.86
C VAL A 221 28.74 -3.98 1.97
N GLN A 222 29.24 -3.10 2.84
CA GLN A 222 30.67 -2.91 3.03
C GLN A 222 31.39 -4.16 3.55
N ILE A 223 30.78 -4.89 4.48
CA ILE A 223 31.35 -6.14 4.99
C ILE A 223 31.41 -7.20 3.88
N CYS A 224 30.34 -7.32 3.08
CA CYS A 224 30.32 -8.28 1.99
C CYS A 224 31.33 -8.00 0.88
N GLN A 225 31.76 -6.75 0.68
CA GLN A 225 32.80 -6.45 -0.32
C GLN A 225 34.14 -7.16 -0.03
N LYS A 226 34.35 -7.63 1.20
CA LYS A 226 35.58 -8.34 1.62
C LYS A 226 35.61 -9.81 1.20
N ASP A 227 34.50 -10.37 0.72
CA ASP A 227 34.37 -11.78 0.32
C ASP A 227 33.62 -11.88 -1.01
N GLU A 228 34.23 -12.51 -2.02
CA GLU A 228 33.66 -12.56 -3.38
C GLU A 228 32.27 -13.23 -3.42
N LEU A 229 32.06 -14.24 -2.58
CA LEU A 229 30.78 -14.93 -2.51
C LEU A 229 29.71 -14.04 -1.87
N CYS A 230 30.02 -13.37 -0.77
CA CYS A 230 29.14 -12.40 -0.11
C CYS A 230 28.80 -11.24 -1.06
N ALA A 231 29.81 -10.68 -1.72
CA ALA A 231 29.68 -9.57 -2.67
C ALA A 231 28.76 -9.91 -3.85
N GLU A 232 28.77 -11.15 -4.35
CA GLU A 232 27.88 -11.56 -5.43
C GLU A 232 26.44 -11.77 -4.95
N ASN A 233 26.25 -12.37 -3.77
CA ASN A 233 24.90 -12.65 -3.26
C ASN A 233 24.20 -11.38 -2.75
N ILE A 234 24.94 -10.42 -2.19
CA ILE A 234 24.34 -9.17 -1.68
C ILE A 234 23.77 -8.26 -2.79
N LYS A 235 24.23 -8.43 -4.05
CA LYS A 235 23.65 -7.73 -5.21
C LYS A 235 22.15 -8.02 -5.38
N GLN A 236 21.68 -9.19 -4.93
CA GLN A 236 20.26 -9.54 -4.98
C GLN A 236 19.40 -8.61 -4.12
N LEU A 237 19.99 -7.98 -3.09
CA LEU A 237 19.33 -7.04 -2.19
C LEU A 237 19.38 -5.59 -2.68
N ALA A 238 20.16 -5.29 -3.73
CA ALA A 238 20.33 -3.94 -4.25
C ALA A 238 19.01 -3.21 -4.60
N PRO A 239 17.98 -3.88 -5.17
CA PRO A 239 16.68 -3.23 -5.40
C PRO A 239 16.03 -2.73 -4.11
N LEU A 240 16.09 -3.51 -3.02
CA LEU A 240 15.52 -3.13 -1.73
C LEU A 240 16.28 -1.95 -1.11
N PHE A 241 17.62 -1.97 -1.17
CA PHE A 241 18.43 -0.86 -0.68
C PHE A 241 18.18 0.43 -1.46
N ASN A 242 17.96 0.36 -2.78
CA ASN A 242 17.61 1.52 -3.60
C ASN A 242 16.20 2.06 -3.30
N ILE A 243 15.26 1.20 -2.91
CA ILE A 243 13.94 1.63 -2.44
C ILE A 243 14.08 2.35 -1.09
N MET A 244 14.79 1.75 -0.13
CA MET A 244 15.06 2.36 1.17
C MET A 244 15.77 3.70 1.01
N SER A 245 16.79 3.74 0.15
CA SER A 245 17.29 4.84 -0.69
C SER A 245 16.53 6.16 -0.78
N ARG A 246 15.23 6.03 -1.01
CA ARG A 246 14.36 7.10 -1.51
C ARG A 246 13.26 7.45 -0.51
N LEU A 247 13.21 6.71 0.60
CA LEU A 247 12.47 7.06 1.81
C LEU A 247 13.38 7.94 2.68
#